data_AF-A0A7S1PFG1-F1
#
_entry.id   AF-A0A7S1PFG1-F1
#
_cell.length_a   1.000
_cell.length_b   1.000
_cell.length_c   1.000
_cell.angle_alpha   90.00
_cell.angle_beta   90.00
_cell.angle_gamma   90.00
#
_symmetry.space_group_name_H-M   'P 1'
#
loop_
_entity.id
_entity.type
_entity.pdbx_description
1 polymer ?
#
loop_
_entity_poly.entity_id
_entity_poly.type
_entity_poly.pdbx_seq_one_letter_code
_entity_poly.pdbx_strand_id
1 'polypeptide(L)'
;MIGHFGKVTKIFIPRKHQLVYVDGQSGAAGGVAHIKIGDYVADHFLWLGYDGQGNGAAADIRSCGQRSARQYVPDGFRGKRDDKGRALFGGSELFVADELEILHAF
;
A
#
# COMPACT_ATOMS: atom_id res chain seq x y z
N MET A 1 -10.71 18.06 -5.30
CA MET A 1 -10.57 17.02 -4.27
C MET A 1 -9.51 17.52 -3.28
N ILE A 2 -9.87 17.79 -2.02
CA ILE A 2 -8.89 18.21 -0.99
C ILE A 2 -8.19 16.93 -0.55
N GLY A 3 -6.92 16.75 -0.94
CA GLY A 3 -6.14 15.58 -0.59
C GLY A 3 -6.05 15.37 0.93
N HIS A 4 -5.85 14.13 1.35
CA HIS A 4 -5.72 13.72 2.76
C HIS A 4 -4.59 14.47 3.50
N PHE A 5 -3.69 15.08 2.72
CA PHE A 5 -2.70 16.04 3.14
C PHE A 5 -2.74 17.21 2.17
N GLY A 6 -2.68 18.45 2.66
CA GLY A 6 -2.65 19.66 1.81
C GLY A 6 -1.39 19.81 0.95
N LYS A 7 -0.49 18.82 0.96
CA LYS A 7 0.76 18.72 0.19
C LYS A 7 1.09 17.24 -0.01
N VAL A 8 1.92 16.93 -1.00
CA VAL A 8 2.50 15.58 -1.16
C VAL A 8 3.17 15.17 0.14
N THR A 9 2.75 14.04 0.70
CA THR A 9 3.24 13.54 1.99
C THR A 9 4.15 12.36 1.76
N LYS A 10 5.41 12.51 2.19
CA LYS A 10 6.37 11.42 2.28
C LYS A 10 6.11 10.63 3.55
N ILE A 11 5.95 9.32 3.43
CA ILE A 11 5.84 8.42 4.57
C ILE A 11 7.23 7.87 4.85
N PHE A 12 7.70 8.06 6.08
CA PHE A 12 9.00 7.54 6.49
C PHE A 12 8.87 6.06 6.88
N ILE A 13 9.55 5.20 6.12
CA ILE A 13 9.67 3.77 6.42
C ILE A 13 11.13 3.51 6.80
N PRO A 14 11.43 2.96 8.00
CA PRO A 14 12.79 2.60 8.37
C PRO A 14 13.42 1.66 7.34
N ARG A 15 14.73 1.78 7.10
CA ARG A 15 15.43 1.06 6.01
C ARG A 15 15.20 -0.44 6.02
N LYS A 16 15.15 -1.06 7.20
CA LYS A 16 14.87 -2.50 7.39
C LYS A 16 13.50 -2.97 6.89
N HIS A 17 12.57 -2.04 6.67
CA HIS A 17 11.19 -2.30 6.23
C HIS A 17 10.92 -1.78 4.81
N GLN A 18 11.92 -1.20 4.13
CA GLN A 18 11.83 -0.76 2.73
C GLN A 18 12.04 -1.94 1.78
N LEU A 19 11.15 -2.93 1.89
CA LEU A 19 11.20 -4.14 1.10
C LEU A 19 10.31 -3.96 -0.14
N VAL A 20 10.78 -4.49 -1.27
CA VAL A 20 10.00 -4.55 -2.52
C VAL A 20 10.02 -6.00 -2.98
N TYR A 21 8.83 -6.56 -3.14
CA TYR A 21 8.61 -7.88 -3.70
C TYR A 21 7.86 -7.70 -5.00
N VAL A 22 8.34 -8.37 -6.05
CA VAL A 22 7.71 -8.38 -7.37
C VAL A 22 7.55 -9.85 -7.73
N ASP A 23 6.39 -10.23 -8.25
CA ASP A 23 6.27 -11.57 -8.80
C ASP A 23 7.04 -11.71 -10.12
N GLY A 24 7.35 -12.95 -10.47
CA GLY A 24 7.70 -13.31 -11.83
C GLY A 24 6.46 -13.84 -12.56
N GLN A 25 6.66 -14.26 -13.80
CA GLN A 25 5.65 -14.63 -14.81
C GLN A 25 4.55 -15.63 -14.38
N SER A 26 4.65 -16.28 -13.22
CA SER A 26 3.70 -17.27 -12.71
C SER A 26 3.59 -17.28 -11.18
N GLY A 27 4.00 -16.20 -10.51
CA GLY A 27 4.02 -16.13 -9.03
C GLY A 27 3.06 -15.07 -8.48
N ALA A 28 3.06 -14.92 -7.16
CA ALA A 28 2.51 -13.76 -6.48
C ALA A 28 3.54 -13.29 -5.44
N ALA A 29 3.84 -11.99 -5.40
CA ALA A 29 4.67 -11.33 -4.42
C ALA A 29 4.09 -11.54 -3.02
N GLY A 30 4.86 -12.23 -2.17
CA GLY A 30 4.39 -12.65 -0.85
C GLY A 30 3.18 -13.60 -0.89
N GLY A 31 2.94 -14.27 -2.02
CA GLY A 31 1.83 -15.20 -2.23
C GLY A 31 0.49 -14.54 -2.56
N VAL A 32 0.41 -13.21 -2.62
CA VAL A 32 -0.90 -12.51 -2.64
C VAL A 32 -1.03 -11.38 -3.66
N ALA A 33 0.03 -10.73 -4.13
CA ALA A 33 -0.10 -9.57 -5.03
C ALA A 33 0.93 -9.62 -6.17
N HIS A 34 0.79 -8.80 -7.22
CA HIS A 34 1.85 -8.68 -8.23
C HIS A 34 3.06 -7.92 -7.68
N ILE A 35 2.79 -6.84 -6.95
CA ILE A 35 3.82 -6.01 -6.32
C ILE A 35 3.44 -5.79 -4.87
N LYS A 36 4.42 -5.94 -3.97
CA LYS A 36 4.32 -5.53 -2.58
C LYS A 36 5.46 -4.59 -2.23
N ILE A 37 5.12 -3.43 -1.68
CA ILE A 37 6.05 -2.47 -1.11
C ILE A 37 5.81 -2.45 0.41
N GLY A 38 6.88 -2.49 1.20
CA GLY A 38 6.83 -2.46 2.65
C GLY A 38 6.88 -3.86 3.30
N ASP A 39 6.52 -3.91 4.58
CA ASP A 39 6.74 -5.06 5.45
C ASP A 39 5.49 -5.38 6.30
N TYR A 40 5.20 -6.66 6.44
CA TYR A 40 4.16 -7.17 7.32
C TYR A 40 4.50 -6.93 8.80
N VAL A 41 5.77 -7.06 9.19
CA VAL A 41 6.17 -6.90 10.61
C VAL A 41 5.98 -5.45 11.05
N ALA A 42 6.22 -4.50 10.15
CA ALA A 42 5.95 -3.09 10.39
C ALA A 42 4.46 -2.72 10.25
N ASP A 43 3.61 -3.65 9.81
CA ASP A 43 2.23 -3.39 9.41
C ASP A 43 2.08 -2.15 8.52
N HIS A 44 3.00 -2.05 7.56
CA HIS A 44 3.11 -0.96 6.61
C HIS A 44 3.36 -1.53 5.23
N PHE A 45 2.33 -1.53 4.39
CA PHE A 45 2.46 -2.06 3.05
C PHE A 45 1.51 -1.42 2.04
N LEU A 46 1.91 -1.53 0.78
CA LEU A 46 1.10 -1.35 -0.41
C LEU A 46 1.20 -2.60 -1.26
N TRP A 47 0.06 -3.19 -1.61
CA TRP A 47 -0.09 -4.25 -2.59
C TRP A 47 -0.72 -3.69 -3.85
N LEU A 48 -0.21 -4.10 -5.00
CA LEU A 48 -0.78 -3.83 -6.31
C LEU A 48 -1.12 -5.18 -6.96
N GLY A 49 -2.32 -5.29 -7.51
CA GLY A 49 -2.87 -6.55 -7.99
C GLY A 49 -3.16 -7.55 -6.87
N TYR A 50 -3.78 -7.12 -5.77
CA TYR A 50 -4.25 -8.03 -4.71
C TYR A 50 -5.69 -8.49 -4.98
N ASP A 51 -5.95 -9.79 -4.87
CA ASP A 51 -7.29 -10.37 -5.09
C ASP A 51 -8.26 -10.21 -3.90
N GLY A 52 -7.77 -9.71 -2.76
CA GLY A 52 -8.56 -9.56 -1.54
C GLY A 52 -8.81 -10.87 -0.77
N GLN A 53 -8.39 -12.02 -1.32
CA GLN A 53 -8.67 -13.35 -0.78
C GLN A 53 -7.41 -14.15 -0.45
N GLY A 54 -6.25 -13.71 -0.94
CA GLY A 54 -4.97 -14.39 -0.74
C GLY A 54 -4.82 -15.67 -1.58
N ASN A 55 -5.58 -15.81 -2.66
CA ASN A 55 -5.48 -16.94 -3.59
C ASN A 55 -4.46 -16.69 -4.71
N GLY A 56 -3.77 -15.55 -4.67
CA GLY A 56 -2.77 -15.14 -5.64
C GLY A 56 -2.96 -13.69 -6.04
N ALA A 57 -2.23 -13.28 -7.07
CA ALA A 57 -2.37 -11.94 -7.63
C ALA A 57 -3.68 -11.79 -8.41
N ALA A 58 -4.33 -10.63 -8.27
CA ALA A 58 -5.48 -10.26 -9.07
C ALA A 58 -5.07 -9.97 -10.51
N ALA A 59 -5.93 -10.31 -11.47
CA ALA A 59 -5.70 -9.99 -12.88
C ALA A 59 -5.59 -8.48 -13.16
N ASP A 60 -6.20 -7.63 -12.33
CA ASP A 60 -6.10 -6.17 -12.43
C ASP A 60 -5.06 -5.63 -11.44
N ILE A 61 -3.94 -5.12 -11.97
CA ILE A 61 -2.86 -4.50 -11.19
C ILE A 61 -3.34 -3.30 -10.35
N ARG A 62 -4.47 -2.68 -10.71
CA ARG A 62 -5.07 -1.55 -9.99
C ARG A 62 -5.85 -1.98 -8.74
N SER A 63 -6.07 -3.28 -8.55
CA SER A 63 -6.62 -3.80 -7.30
C SER A 63 -5.58 -3.66 -6.19
N CYS A 64 -5.78 -2.69 -5.31
CA CYS A 64 -4.80 -2.28 -4.32
C CYS A 64 -5.19 -2.72 -2.90
N GLY A 65 -4.17 -3.04 -2.11
CA GLY A 65 -4.27 -3.22 -0.67
C GLY A 65 -3.32 -2.27 0.04
N GLN A 66 -3.80 -1.41 0.94
CA GLN A 66 -2.92 -0.47 1.65
C GLN A 66 -3.34 -0.31 3.10
N ARG A 67 -2.35 -0.38 3.99
CA ARG A 67 -2.49 0.11 5.36
C ARG A 67 -1.15 0.52 5.93
N SER A 68 -1.20 1.38 6.94
CA SER A 68 0.00 1.86 7.63
C SER A 68 -0.23 1.95 9.12
N ALA A 69 0.64 1.27 9.87
CA ALA A 69 0.65 1.36 11.33
C ALA A 69 0.81 2.81 11.80
N ARG A 70 0.13 3.15 12.89
CA ARG A 70 0.01 4.52 13.39
C ARG A 70 1.37 5.22 13.58
N GLN A 71 2.40 4.48 14.00
CA GLN A 71 3.74 5.02 14.23
C GLN A 71 4.48 5.47 12.96
N TYR A 72 4.04 5.04 11.77
CA TYR A 72 4.62 5.46 10.48
C TYR A 72 3.80 6.55 9.79
N VAL A 73 2.64 6.89 10.35
CA VAL A 73 1.75 7.91 9.79
C VAL A 73 2.22 9.28 10.26
N PRO A 74 2.48 10.23 9.36
CA PRO A 74 2.89 11.58 9.73
C PRO A 74 1.86 12.27 10.64
N ASP A 75 2.35 13.12 11.53
CA ASP A 75 1.51 13.91 12.41
C ASP A 75 0.50 14.76 11.61
N GLY A 76 -0.70 14.87 12.17
CA GLY A 76 -1.79 15.61 11.54
C GLY A 76 -2.52 14.86 10.42
N PHE A 77 -2.28 13.57 10.21
CA PHE A 77 -3.13 12.76 9.33
C PHE A 77 -4.59 12.74 9.82
N ARG A 78 -5.50 13.18 8.95
CA ARG A 78 -6.96 13.28 9.20
C ARG A 78 -7.79 12.34 8.34
N GLY A 79 -7.14 11.45 7.58
CA GLY A 79 -7.84 10.47 6.76
C GLY A 79 -8.43 9.32 7.57
N LYS A 80 -9.07 8.38 6.86
CA LYS A 80 -9.71 7.23 7.48
C LYS A 80 -8.69 6.33 8.18
N ARG A 81 -9.14 5.75 9.29
CA ARG A 81 -8.42 4.69 10.00
C ARG A 81 -9.34 3.49 10.14
N ASP A 82 -8.76 2.30 10.25
CA ASP A 82 -9.52 1.11 10.63
C ASP A 82 -9.72 1.01 12.14
N ASP A 83 -10.36 -0.09 12.57
CA ASP A 83 -10.63 -0.43 13.96
C ASP A 83 -9.36 -0.56 14.83
N LYS A 84 -8.22 -0.86 14.21
CA LYS A 84 -6.89 -0.95 14.84
C LYS A 84 -6.12 0.38 14.78
N GLY A 85 -6.73 1.44 14.26
CA GLY A 85 -6.13 2.78 14.16
C GLY A 85 -5.11 2.94 13.04
N ARG A 86 -5.00 1.98 12.13
CA ARG A 86 -4.08 2.00 10.99
C ARG A 86 -4.62 2.94 9.93
N ALA A 87 -3.75 3.76 9.35
CA ALA A 87 -4.15 4.71 8.32
C ALA A 87 -4.45 3.99 7.01
N LEU A 88 -5.55 4.40 6.38
CA LEU A 88 -6.02 3.94 5.08
C LEU A 88 -5.95 5.12 4.10
N PHE A 89 -4.87 5.22 3.35
CA PHE A 89 -4.64 6.35 2.44
C PHE A 89 -5.55 6.32 1.21
N GLY A 90 -6.00 5.14 0.78
CA GLY A 90 -7.03 4.97 -0.24
C GLY A 90 -8.47 5.12 0.29
N GLY A 91 -8.66 5.44 1.59
CA GLY A 91 -10.00 5.48 2.20
C GLY A 91 -10.61 4.11 2.56
N SER A 92 -9.94 3.03 2.20
CA SER A 92 -10.23 1.64 2.61
C SER A 92 -8.94 0.81 2.57
N GLU A 93 -8.93 -0.34 3.24
CA GLU A 93 -7.79 -1.27 3.16
C GLU A 93 -7.67 -1.84 1.75
N LEU A 94 -8.81 -2.16 1.12
CA LEU A 94 -8.90 -2.63 -0.27
C LEU A 94 -9.59 -1.57 -1.11
N PHE A 95 -8.99 -1.20 -2.23
CA PHE A 95 -9.56 -0.23 -3.17
C PHE A 95 -9.07 -0.52 -4.59
N VAL A 96 -9.82 -0.04 -5.58
CA VAL A 96 -9.39 -0.05 -6.98
C VAL A 96 -8.95 1.36 -7.32
N ALA A 97 -7.70 1.49 -7.78
CA ALA A 97 -7.21 2.79 -8.26
C ALA A 97 -7.77 3.07 -9.66
N ASP A 98 -8.20 4.31 -9.89
CA ASP A 98 -8.62 4.74 -11.23
C ASP A 98 -7.43 4.80 -12.19
N GLU A 99 -6.28 5.28 -11.68
CA GLU A 99 -5.02 5.47 -12.40
C GLU A 99 -3.84 5.03 -11.55
N LEU A 100 -2.81 4.47 -12.21
CA LEU A 100 -1.55 4.08 -11.58
C LEU A 100 -0.38 4.60 -12.42
N GLU A 101 0.39 5.52 -11.85
CA GLU A 101 1.60 6.06 -12.46
C GLU A 101 2.86 5.55 -11.75
N ILE A 102 3.86 5.15 -12.54
CA ILE A 102 5.19 4.80 -12.03
C ILE A 102 6.14 5.92 -12.47
N LEU A 103 6.63 6.67 -11.49
CA LEU A 103 7.55 7.77 -11.73
C LEU A 103 8.98 7.33 -11.43
N HIS A 104 9.89 7.62 -12.35
CA HIS A 104 11.33 7.49 -12.11
C HIS A 104 11.87 8.82 -11.57
N ALA A 105 12.52 8.79 -10.41
CA ALA A 105 13.16 9.96 -9.82
C ALA A 105 14.69 9.84 -10.00
N PHE A 106 15.28 10.83 -10.66
CA PHE A 106 16.73 10.96 -10.88
C PHE A 106 17.38 11.77 -9.76
#